data_AF-A0A8S9XC11-F1
#
_entry.id   AF-A0A8S9XC11-F1
#
_cell.length_a   1.000
_cell.length_b   1.000
_cell.length_c   1.000
_cell.angle_alpha   90.00
_cell.angle_beta   90.00
_cell.angle_gamma   90.00
#
_symmetry.space_group_name_H-M   'P 1'
#
loop_
_entity.id
_entity.type
_entity.pdbx_description
1 polymer ?
#
loop_
_entity_poly.entity_id
_entity_poly.type
_entity_poly.pdbx_seq_one_letter_code
_entity_poly.pdbx_strand_id
1 'polypeptide(L)'
;MGFFIDAECLIDEKMTPLPLVDKKTGQPIQSNKPKRGRKVAVMVWDYHDITKGKSSLCGSAALSTELLKKSGYHVLNISYKDYNFRDKLTDRVSFIEKQLRTLVVKE
;
A
#
# COMPACT_ATOMS: atom_id res chain seq x y z
N MET A 1 14.96 -11.85 -5.35
CA MET A 1 14.99 -10.61 -4.54
C MET A 1 13.91 -9.70 -5.09
N GLY A 2 12.66 -9.90 -4.65
CA GLY A 2 11.50 -9.14 -5.09
C GLY A 2 11.03 -8.25 -3.95
N PHE A 3 10.77 -6.99 -4.23
CA PHE A 3 10.04 -6.12 -3.32
C PHE A 3 8.67 -6.76 -3.11
N PHE A 4 8.40 -7.29 -1.90
CA PHE A 4 7.15 -7.95 -1.57
C PHE A 4 6.04 -6.90 -1.49
N ILE A 5 5.46 -6.57 -2.66
CA ILE A 5 4.24 -5.80 -2.77
C ILE A 5 3.11 -6.82 -2.88
N ASP A 6 2.25 -6.90 -1.86
CA ASP A 6 1.10 -7.80 -1.87
C ASP A 6 0.00 -7.27 -2.80
N ALA A 7 -0.13 -5.95 -2.89
CA ALA A 7 -1.00 -5.30 -3.86
C ALA A 7 -0.48 -3.92 -4.26
N GLU A 8 -0.70 -3.57 -5.54
CA GLU A 8 -0.40 -2.25 -6.09
C GLU A 8 -1.67 -1.63 -6.68
N CYS A 9 -1.89 -0.34 -6.47
CA CYS A 9 -2.97 0.39 -7.11
C CYS A 9 -2.62 1.86 -7.36
N LEU A 10 -3.30 2.47 -8.34
CA LEU A 10 -3.27 3.90 -8.59
C LEU A 10 -4.66 4.43 -8.26
N ILE A 11 -4.74 5.34 -7.29
CA ILE A 11 -6.02 5.82 -6.76
C ILE A 11 -6.07 7.35 -6.81
N ASP A 12 -7.17 7.91 -7.31
CA ASP A 12 -7.42 9.35 -7.29
C ASP A 12 -7.98 9.82 -5.93
N GLU A 13 -7.98 11.12 -5.66
CA GLU A 13 -8.46 11.72 -4.39
C GLU A 13 -9.90 11.29 -4.02
N LYS A 14 -10.72 10.97 -5.03
CA LYS A 14 -12.09 10.48 -4.88
C LYS A 14 -12.20 8.98 -4.57
N MET A 15 -11.09 8.30 -4.27
CA MET A 15 -11.00 6.84 -4.09
C MET A 15 -11.37 6.05 -5.35
N THR A 16 -11.29 6.66 -6.54
CA THR A 16 -11.54 6.00 -7.81
C THR A 16 -10.27 5.28 -8.28
N PRO A 17 -10.31 3.96 -8.54
CA PRO A 17 -9.17 3.25 -9.08
C PRO A 17 -8.89 3.67 -10.51
N LEU A 18 -7.62 3.93 -10.81
CA LEU A 18 -7.14 4.29 -12.14
C LEU A 18 -6.36 3.12 -12.75
N PRO A 19 -6.35 2.99 -14.08
CA PRO A 19 -5.56 1.97 -14.75
C PRO A 19 -4.06 2.14 -14.42
N LEU A 20 -3.40 1.03 -14.09
CA LEU A 20 -1.94 1.01 -13.86
C LEU A 20 -1.14 1.04 -15.17
N VAL A 21 -1.72 0.49 -16.24
CA VAL A 21 -1.07 0.31 -17.54
C VAL A 21 -1.93 0.96 -18.61
N ASP A 22 -1.29 1.64 -19.55
CA ASP A 22 -1.97 2.19 -20.71
C ASP A 22 -2.30 1.04 -21.67
N LYS A 23 -3.60 0.84 -21.92
CA LYS A 23 -4.11 -0.24 -22.77
C LYS A 23 -3.60 -0.18 -24.21
N LYS A 24 -3.15 0.98 -24.69
CA LYS A 24 -2.65 1.15 -26.06
C LYS A 24 -1.16 0.85 -26.21
N THR A 25 -0.36 1.17 -25.19
CA THR A 25 1.10 1.07 -25.26
C THR A 25 1.65 -0.09 -24.43
N GLY A 26 0.85 -0.67 -23.53
CA GLY A 26 1.29 -1.72 -22.61
C GLY A 26 2.28 -1.23 -21.55
N GLN A 27 2.55 0.08 -21.49
CA GLN A 27 3.50 0.66 -20.56
C GLN A 27 2.82 1.15 -19.27
N PRO A 28 3.53 1.16 -18.13
CA PRO A 28 3.02 1.71 -16.88
C PRO A 28 2.64 3.19 -17.08
N ILE A 29 1.45 3.57 -16.65
CA ILE A 29 1.03 4.98 -16.71
C ILE A 29 1.90 5.77 -15.73
N GLN A 30 2.79 6.59 -16.26
CA GLN A 30 3.68 7.41 -15.45
C GLN A 30 2.87 8.49 -14.70
N SER A 31 2.96 8.46 -13.37
CA SER A 31 2.28 9.36 -12.43
C SER A 31 2.85 10.80 -12.44
N ASN A 32 3.91 11.09 -13.21
CA ASN A 32 4.57 12.40 -13.28
C ASN A 32 3.70 13.55 -13.86
N LYS A 33 2.40 13.33 -14.12
CA LYS A 33 1.45 14.41 -14.37
C LYS A 33 0.61 14.64 -13.11
N PRO A 34 0.54 15.88 -12.58
CA PRO A 34 -0.04 16.21 -11.27
C PRO A 34 -1.56 15.99 -11.14
N LYS A 35 -2.23 15.35 -12.11
CA LYS A 35 -3.69 15.19 -12.18
C LYS A 35 -4.15 13.71 -12.31
N ARG A 36 -3.30 12.72 -11.99
CA ARG A 36 -3.59 11.30 -12.31
C ARG A 36 -3.49 10.32 -11.13
N GLY A 37 -3.65 10.78 -9.90
CA GLY A 37 -3.77 9.90 -8.72
C GLY A 37 -2.44 9.45 -8.10
N ARG A 38 -2.55 8.90 -6.90
CA ARG A 38 -1.46 8.48 -6.02
C ARG A 38 -1.18 6.99 -6.22
N LYS A 39 0.09 6.63 -6.44
CA LYS A 39 0.53 5.21 -6.48
C LYS A 39 0.59 4.69 -5.05
N VAL A 40 -0.19 3.66 -4.74
CA VAL A 40 -0.22 3.03 -3.43
C VAL A 40 0.34 1.61 -3.54
N ALA A 41 1.28 1.29 -2.66
CA ALA A 41 1.79 -0.07 -2.47
C ALA A 41 1.30 -0.58 -1.11
N VAL A 42 0.66 -1.75 -1.09
CA VAL A 42 0.20 -2.42 0.12
C VAL A 42 1.19 -3.52 0.48
N MET A 43 1.65 -3.48 1.73
CA MET A 43 2.54 -4.48 2.31
C MET A 43 1.89 -5.05 3.56
N VAL A 44 1.72 -6.37 3.58
CA VAL A 44 1.15 -7.12 4.70
C VAL A 44 2.28 -7.79 5.44
N TRP A 45 2.35 -7.55 6.75
CA TRP A 45 3.42 -8.03 7.60
C TRP A 45 2.92 -9.10 8.56
N ASP A 46 3.55 -10.26 8.54
CA ASP A 46 3.25 -11.35 9.46
C ASP A 46 4.01 -11.19 10.78
N TYR A 47 3.70 -12.05 11.75
CA TYR A 47 4.39 -12.15 13.03
C TYR A 47 5.91 -12.26 12.89
N HIS A 48 6.38 -12.95 11.86
CA HIS A 48 7.80 -13.19 11.61
C HIS A 48 8.54 -11.97 11.05
N ASP A 49 7.83 -11.00 10.46
CA ASP A 49 8.40 -9.79 9.87
C ASP A 49 8.60 -8.68 10.91
N ILE A 50 8.04 -8.85 12.11
CA ILE A 50 8.08 -7.87 13.19
C ILE A 50 8.93 -8.41 14.35
N THR A 51 9.83 -7.57 14.88
CA THR A 51 10.66 -7.96 16.03
C THR A 51 9.83 -8.10 17.30
N LYS A 52 10.01 -9.20 18.03
CA LYS A 52 9.41 -9.39 19.36
C LYS A 52 9.73 -8.20 20.28
N GLY A 53 8.70 -7.61 20.88
CA GLY A 53 8.84 -6.48 21.80
C GLY A 53 8.92 -5.10 21.14
N LYS A 54 8.97 -5.00 19.80
CA LYS A 54 8.81 -3.74 19.06
C LYS A 54 7.66 -3.86 18.06
N SER A 55 6.93 -2.77 17.85
CA SER A 55 5.88 -2.71 16.82
C SER A 55 6.40 -2.24 15.46
N SER A 56 7.66 -1.81 15.38
CA SER A 56 8.26 -1.27 14.17
C SER A 56 8.81 -2.36 13.25
N LEU A 57 8.68 -2.14 11.94
CA LEU A 57 9.37 -2.91 10.90
C LEU A 57 10.89 -2.79 11.06
N CYS A 58 11.61 -3.82 10.66
CA CYS A 58 13.06 -3.93 10.83
C CYS A 58 13.67 -4.76 9.71
N GLY A 59 14.99 -4.66 9.54
CA GLY A 59 15.73 -5.42 8.52
C GLY A 59 15.21 -5.18 7.09
N SER A 60 14.97 -6.28 6.38
CA SER A 60 14.49 -6.27 4.99
C SER A 60 13.11 -5.63 4.82
N ALA A 61 12.22 -5.77 5.81
CA ALA A 61 10.89 -5.18 5.77
C ALA A 61 10.96 -3.65 5.77
N ALA A 62 11.70 -3.09 6.74
CA ALA A 62 11.94 -1.65 6.82
C ALA A 62 12.65 -1.09 5.58
N LEU A 63 13.67 -1.81 5.08
CA LEU A 63 14.39 -1.40 3.87
C LEU A 63 13.46 -1.37 2.65
N SER A 64 12.60 -2.38 2.49
CA SER A 64 11.67 -2.47 1.37
C SER A 64 10.63 -1.34 1.39
N THR A 65 10.08 -1.04 2.56
CA THR A 65 9.17 0.09 2.75
C THR A 65 9.84 1.43 2.37
N GLU A 66 11.08 1.66 2.81
CA GLU A 66 11.79 2.91 2.49
C GLU A 66 12.16 3.03 1.00
N LEU A 67 12.54 1.94 0.37
CA LEU A 67 12.81 1.92 -1.07
C LEU A 67 11.55 2.21 -1.90
N LEU A 68 10.40 1.66 -1.51
CA LEU A 68 9.12 1.94 -2.19
C LEU A 68 8.70 3.41 -2.04
N LYS A 69 8.84 3.98 -0.83
CA LYS A 69 8.61 5.42 -0.62
C LYS A 69 9.50 6.28 -1.53
N LYS A 70 10.80 5.94 -1.62
CA LYS A 70 11.74 6.64 -2.50
C LYS A 70 11.44 6.45 -3.99
N SER A 71 10.81 5.34 -4.36
CA SER A 71 10.32 5.08 -5.71
C SER A 71 9.01 5.82 -6.05
N GLY A 72 8.49 6.68 -5.16
CA GLY A 72 7.28 7.47 -5.38
C GLY A 72 5.98 6.78 -5.00
N TYR A 73 6.04 5.69 -4.25
CA TYR A 73 4.83 5.02 -3.72
C TYR A 73 4.44 5.58 -2.35
N HIS A 74 3.14 5.73 -2.15
CA HIS A 74 2.54 5.81 -0.83
C HIS A 74 2.40 4.38 -0.29
N VAL A 75 3.15 4.06 0.77
CA VAL A 75 3.17 2.70 1.31
C VAL A 75 2.13 2.56 2.41
N LEU A 76 1.22 1.60 2.25
CA LEU A 76 0.29 1.12 3.27
C LEU A 76 0.86 -0.14 3.92
N ASN A 77 1.23 -0.05 5.19
CA ASN A 77 1.67 -1.20 5.97
C ASN A 77 0.50 -1.74 6.79
N ILE A 78 0.15 -3.01 6.59
CA ILE A 78 -0.87 -3.73 7.37
C ILE A 78 -0.16 -4.74 8.25
N SER A 79 -0.27 -4.56 9.56
CA SER A 79 0.32 -5.47 10.55
C SER A 79 -0.66 -6.61 10.89
N TYR A 80 -0.13 -7.81 11.12
CA TYR A 80 -0.89 -8.94 11.69
C TYR A 80 -1.58 -8.62 13.01
N LYS A 81 -1.12 -7.58 13.75
CA LYS A 81 -1.72 -7.14 15.01
C LYS A 81 -3.02 -6.37 14.80
N ASP A 82 -3.10 -5.59 13.73
CA ASP A 82 -4.20 -4.66 13.48
C ASP A 82 -5.27 -5.28 12.58
N TYR A 83 -4.92 -6.32 11.82
CA TYR A 83 -5.81 -7.01 10.90
C TYR A 83 -5.99 -8.47 11.29
N ASN A 84 -7.22 -8.86 11.61
CA ASN A 84 -7.57 -10.24 11.95
C ASN A 84 -8.46 -10.88 10.89
N PHE A 85 -8.01 -12.01 10.33
CA PHE A 85 -8.76 -12.76 9.31
C PHE A 85 -10.07 -13.37 9.81
N ARG A 86 -10.24 -13.51 11.14
CA ARG A 86 -11.44 -14.08 11.76
C ARG A 86 -12.57 -13.05 11.92
N ASP A 87 -12.28 -11.77 11.76
CA ASP A 87 -13.28 -10.71 11.86
C ASP A 87 -14.24 -10.76 10.66
N LYS A 88 -15.42 -10.16 10.82
CA LYS A 88 -16.43 -10.13 9.74
C LYS A 88 -15.84 -9.44 8.50
N LEU A 89 -16.23 -9.92 7.32
CA LEU A 89 -15.74 -9.38 6.05
C LEU A 89 -15.97 -7.86 5.94
N THR A 90 -17.12 -7.37 6.39
CA THR A 90 -17.45 -5.93 6.40
C THR A 90 -16.46 -5.12 7.22
N ASP A 91 -16.04 -5.64 8.37
CA ASP A 91 -15.14 -4.95 9.29
C ASP A 91 -13.72 -4.92 8.72
N ARG A 92 -13.30 -6.02 8.09
CA ARG A 92 -12.01 -6.13 7.39
C ARG A 92 -11.92 -5.17 6.19
N VAL A 93 -12.99 -5.09 5.38
CA VAL A 93 -13.06 -4.16 4.25
C VAL A 93 -13.05 -2.72 4.75
N SER A 94 -13.87 -2.41 5.76
CA SER A 94 -13.94 -1.06 6.34
C SER A 94 -12.60 -0.63 6.94
N PHE A 95 -11.86 -1.54 7.58
CA PHE A 95 -10.53 -1.27 8.11
C PHE A 95 -9.55 -0.85 7.00
N ILE A 96 -9.45 -1.65 5.93
CA ILE A 96 -8.54 -1.36 4.80
C ILE A 96 -8.95 -0.06 4.10
N GLU A 97 -10.25 0.15 3.90
CA GLU A 97 -10.77 1.37 3.28
C GLU A 97 -10.40 2.63 4.07
N LYS A 98 -10.54 2.60 5.41
CA LYS A 98 -10.14 3.72 6.27
C LYS A 98 -8.65 4.05 6.13
N GLN A 99 -7.80 3.03 6.16
CA GLN A 99 -6.35 3.21 6.02
C GLN A 99 -5.98 3.79 4.64
N LEU A 100 -6.61 3.30 3.57
CA LEU A 100 -6.42 3.83 2.23
C LEU A 100 -6.86 5.29 2.12
N ARG A 101 -8.03 5.65 2.69
CA ARG A 101 -8.50 7.04 2.71
C ARG A 101 -7.51 7.97 3.40
N THR A 102 -6.93 7.58 4.53
CA THR A 102 -5.92 8.38 5.23
C THR A 102 -4.67 8.62 4.36
N LEU A 103 -4.28 7.66 3.53
CA LEU A 103 -3.14 7.81 2.62
C LEU A 103 -3.46 8.65 1.38
N VAL A 104 -4.68 8.52 0.85
CA VAL A 104 -5.11 9.17 -0.40
C VAL A 104 -5.62 10.60 -0.19
N VAL A 105 -6.18 10.92 0.97
CA VAL A 105 -6.88 12.20 1.22
C VAL A 105 -6.01 13.20 2.01
N LYS A 106 -4.70 12.93 2.23
CA LYS A 106 -3.82 13.89 2.92
C LYS A 106 -3.94 15.30 2.31
N GLU A 107 -4.35 16.24 3.18
CA GLU A 107 -4.55 17.70 3.00
C GLU A 107 -3.38 18.39 2.30
#